data_AF-A0A1J4YN24-F1
#
_entry.id   AF-A0A1J4YN24-F1
#
_cell.length_a   1.000
_cell.length_b   1.000
_cell.length_c   1.000
_cell.angle_alpha   90.00
_cell.angle_beta   90.00
_cell.angle_gamma   90.00
#
_symmetry.space_group_name_H-M   'P 1'
#
loop_
_entity.id
_entity.type
_entity.pdbx_description
1 polymer ?
#
loop_
_entity_poly.entity_id
_entity_poly.type
_entity_poly.pdbx_seq_one_letter_code
_entity_poly.pdbx_strand_id
1 'polypeptide(L)'
;MILNIADMTCTERFIRKLLICGLLLTGCSIVQHPLPEQSASPDACRSLFLSSNKAIEDAGVRDAGSHLLPGFPYLRTTRFYASFRDQVDNDKQFSTWVGQLARLDVEARTAELLNLPSTDRPDPGGKLEQRLNDCRIKLLKADTKLPASREKLRKNAQVPDDYLTWQRIIGLYPLTSLFVSAGIVRWHNEERLNYATPSDKLPIHGNLVRWSSQRNPPLTSGQVQEILQQSVDPLGIPGPDAGDLDKLFNTFAPTWEVDVVDNNDQIGSPKWLDGKLSVDTGHPSVFHEVSYARLNGKILLQLNYIIWFPARASHDIYGGIFDGINWRVTLGRDGKPWMYDSIHNCGCYQKFFPGRHLRLRSDLPTMYFEKPLVPQAAPENDQIVLRIAHMTHYIQRLVYLENPQSTRAMAWHDYNELRALPAASGHRSIFNANGIVSGSERSERFILWPMGVRSSGAMRQWGKHNTAFVGKRHFDDPNLIESLFDQVEP
;
A
#
# COMPACT_ATOMS: atom_id res chain seq x y z
N MET A 1 33.79 61.08 -76.78
CA MET A 1 32.79 62.08 -77.20
C MET A 1 31.94 62.36 -75.96
N ILE A 2 32.21 63.51 -75.32
CA ILE A 2 31.37 64.25 -74.35
C ILE A 2 31.08 63.50 -73.02
N LEU A 3 31.89 63.70 -71.95
CA LEU A 3 31.85 64.78 -70.92
C LEU A 3 30.62 64.71 -69.99
N ASN A 4 30.59 65.02 -68.69
CA ASN A 4 31.53 65.32 -67.58
C ASN A 4 30.62 65.62 -66.35
N ILE A 5 30.96 65.29 -65.09
CA ILE A 5 31.14 66.19 -63.90
C ILE A 5 30.59 65.40 -62.68
N ALA A 6 31.40 64.93 -61.72
CA ALA A 6 32.04 65.58 -60.56
C ALA A 6 31.12 65.78 -59.32
N ASP A 7 31.49 65.14 -58.20
CA ASP A 7 31.65 65.72 -56.84
C ASP A 7 32.10 64.59 -55.87
N MET A 8 33.36 64.57 -55.40
CA MET A 8 33.84 65.17 -54.13
C MET A 8 33.07 64.64 -52.90
N THR A 9 33.61 63.77 -52.03
CA THR A 9 34.70 64.11 -51.10
C THR A 9 35.16 62.90 -50.25
N CYS A 10 36.48 62.81 -50.11
CA CYS A 10 37.25 62.59 -48.88
C CYS A 10 37.13 61.26 -48.06
N THR A 11 38.27 60.57 -48.05
CA THR A 11 38.94 59.94 -46.88
C THR A 11 38.58 58.50 -46.49
N GLU A 12 39.04 57.59 -47.35
CA GLU A 12 39.81 56.41 -46.93
C GLU A 12 40.93 56.83 -45.95
N ARG A 13 40.68 56.77 -44.63
CA ARG A 13 41.76 56.72 -43.61
C ARG A 13 41.27 56.50 -42.17
N PHE A 14 40.29 55.63 -41.93
CA PHE A 14 39.91 55.30 -40.53
C PHE A 14 39.62 53.82 -40.25
N ILE A 15 40.09 52.91 -41.11
CA ILE A 15 39.96 51.44 -40.91
C ILE A 15 41.13 50.84 -40.10
N ARG A 16 42.04 51.67 -39.55
CA ARG A 16 43.26 51.21 -38.87
C ARG A 16 43.43 51.74 -37.44
N LYS A 17 42.33 51.94 -36.73
CA LYS A 17 42.29 52.10 -35.25
C LYS A 17 41.32 51.10 -34.60
N LEU A 18 41.15 49.96 -35.25
CA LEU A 18 40.74 48.71 -34.64
C LEU A 18 42.01 48.06 -34.08
N LEU A 19 41.90 47.53 -32.86
CA LEU A 19 42.93 46.88 -32.04
C LEU A 19 43.77 47.78 -31.13
N ILE A 20 43.46 47.65 -29.84
CA ILE A 20 44.35 47.76 -28.67
C ILE A 20 44.60 49.19 -28.17
N CYS A 21 43.69 49.71 -27.35
CA CYS A 21 44.00 50.20 -25.98
C CYS A 21 42.77 50.83 -25.30
N GLY A 22 42.35 50.24 -24.18
CA GLY A 22 41.37 50.76 -23.20
C GLY A 22 39.98 50.16 -23.39
N LEU A 23 39.56 49.03 -22.81
CA LEU A 23 39.80 48.48 -21.47
C LEU A 23 39.61 49.54 -20.37
N LEU A 24 38.54 49.36 -19.60
CA LEU A 24 38.07 50.14 -18.44
C LEU A 24 37.05 51.24 -18.78
N LEU A 25 35.77 50.86 -18.74
CA LEU A 25 34.66 51.55 -18.06
C LEU A 25 33.46 50.56 -18.07
N THR A 26 33.54 49.53 -17.23
CA THR A 26 32.65 49.29 -16.08
C THR A 26 31.20 49.01 -16.47
N GLY A 27 30.89 47.72 -16.60
CA GLY A 27 29.52 47.24 -16.75
C GLY A 27 28.69 47.51 -15.51
N CYS A 28 27.41 47.80 -15.72
CA CYS A 28 26.39 47.64 -14.70
C CYS A 28 26.21 46.15 -14.43
N SER A 29 26.98 45.62 -13.47
CA SER A 29 26.57 44.43 -12.75
C SER A 29 25.29 44.78 -11.99
N ILE A 30 24.15 44.29 -12.49
CA ILE A 30 22.96 44.15 -11.66
C ILE A 30 23.37 43.13 -10.59
N VAL A 31 23.79 43.65 -9.43
CA VAL A 31 23.92 42.89 -8.21
C VAL A 31 22.49 42.40 -7.91
N GLN A 32 22.20 41.16 -8.29
CA GLN A 32 21.11 40.42 -7.67
C GLN A 32 21.52 40.28 -6.21
N HIS A 33 21.04 41.21 -5.38
CA HIS A 33 20.95 40.95 -3.96
C HIS A 33 20.23 39.59 -3.81
N PRO A 34 20.77 38.64 -3.03
CA PRO A 34 20.01 37.47 -2.64
C PRO A 34 18.76 38.02 -1.96
N LEU A 35 17.63 37.93 -2.65
CA LEU A 35 16.35 38.17 -2.02
C LEU A 35 16.31 37.23 -0.82
N PRO A 36 16.00 37.72 0.40
CA PRO A 36 15.79 36.83 1.53
C PRO A 36 14.70 35.86 1.09
N GLU A 37 15.04 34.57 1.06
CA GLU A 37 14.20 33.40 0.79
C GLU A 37 12.73 33.79 0.57
N GLN A 38 12.42 34.33 -0.62
CA GLN A 38 11.07 34.84 -0.87
C GLN A 38 10.16 33.63 -0.80
N SER A 39 9.31 33.61 0.23
CA SER A 39 8.41 32.50 0.48
C SER A 39 7.65 32.20 -0.81
N ALA A 40 7.96 31.06 -1.46
CA ALA A 40 7.34 30.67 -2.72
C ALA A 40 5.81 30.87 -2.67
N SER A 41 5.24 31.51 -3.69
CA SER A 41 3.80 31.75 -3.81
C SER A 41 3.03 30.42 -3.89
N PRO A 42 1.71 30.40 -3.60
CA PRO A 42 0.90 29.20 -3.79
C PRO A 42 1.02 28.62 -5.21
N ASP A 43 1.09 29.45 -6.24
CA ASP A 43 1.25 29.01 -7.63
C ASP A 43 2.62 28.39 -7.92
N ALA A 44 3.69 28.98 -7.37
CA ALA A 44 5.03 28.41 -7.45
C ALA A 44 5.11 27.05 -6.74
N CYS A 45 4.46 26.94 -5.57
CA CYS A 45 4.35 25.69 -4.84
C CYS A 45 3.56 24.62 -5.60
N ARG A 46 2.45 24.99 -6.22
CA ARG A 46 1.67 24.08 -7.07
C ARG A 46 2.49 23.60 -8.27
N SER A 47 3.23 24.50 -8.90
CA SER A 47 4.13 24.19 -10.01
C SER A 47 5.24 23.22 -9.60
N LEU A 48 5.82 23.40 -8.40
CA LEU A 48 6.82 22.47 -7.86
C LEU A 48 6.24 21.06 -7.73
N PHE A 49 5.07 20.90 -7.09
CA PHE A 49 4.41 19.60 -6.99
C PHE A 49 4.09 18.97 -8.35
N LEU A 50 3.61 19.75 -9.31
CA LEU A 50 3.32 19.25 -10.66
C LEU A 50 4.59 18.78 -11.39
N SER A 51 5.69 19.54 -11.28
CA SER A 51 6.98 19.15 -11.87
C SER A 51 7.56 17.88 -11.24
N SER A 52 7.48 17.75 -9.91
CA SER A 52 7.89 16.54 -9.20
C SER A 52 7.01 15.35 -9.56
N ASN A 53 5.69 15.54 -9.63
CA ASN A 53 4.77 14.48 -10.04
C ASN A 53 5.07 14.02 -11.47
N LYS A 54 5.38 14.94 -12.39
CA LYS A 54 5.79 14.58 -13.75
C LYS A 54 7.08 13.76 -13.77
N ALA A 55 8.13 14.18 -13.06
CA ALA A 55 9.39 13.43 -12.99
C ALA A 55 9.19 12.01 -12.45
N ILE A 56 8.38 11.85 -11.40
CA ILE A 56 8.02 10.54 -10.82
C ILE A 56 7.26 9.66 -11.81
N GLU A 57 6.35 10.26 -12.58
CA GLU A 57 5.58 9.55 -13.61
C GLU A 57 6.46 9.10 -14.77
N ASP A 58 7.29 10.01 -15.29
CA ASP A 58 8.20 9.76 -16.41
C ASP A 58 9.23 8.67 -16.06
N ALA A 59 9.67 8.60 -14.79
CA ALA A 59 10.56 7.55 -14.28
C ALA A 59 9.83 6.24 -13.95
N GLY A 60 8.49 6.21 -13.95
CA GLY A 60 7.70 5.02 -13.61
C GLY A 60 7.80 4.58 -12.15
N VAL A 61 8.18 5.49 -11.24
CA VAL A 61 8.39 5.21 -9.81
C VAL A 61 7.24 5.65 -8.91
N ARG A 62 6.09 6.00 -9.52
CA ARG A 62 4.84 6.34 -8.83
C ARG A 62 4.45 5.24 -7.86
N ASP A 63 4.24 5.63 -6.60
CA ASP A 63 3.68 4.75 -5.60
C ASP A 63 2.17 4.56 -5.85
N ALA A 64 1.73 3.30 -5.89
CA ALA A 64 0.35 2.96 -6.22
C ALA A 64 -0.56 2.87 -4.98
N GLY A 65 -0.01 2.73 -3.77
CA GLY A 65 -0.78 2.43 -2.55
C GLY A 65 -1.80 3.51 -2.19
N SER A 66 -1.38 4.78 -2.16
CA SER A 66 -2.27 5.92 -1.91
C SER A 66 -2.51 6.75 -3.17
N HIS A 67 -3.76 7.20 -3.37
CA HIS A 67 -4.21 7.86 -4.59
C HIS A 67 -4.03 9.38 -4.53
N LEU A 68 -3.33 9.96 -5.50
CA LEU A 68 -3.20 11.41 -5.66
C LEU A 68 -4.56 12.07 -5.92
N LEU A 69 -4.83 13.17 -5.24
CA LEU A 69 -6.10 13.88 -5.38
C LEU A 69 -6.09 14.89 -6.55
N PRO A 70 -7.00 14.76 -7.53
CA PRO A 70 -7.10 15.72 -8.62
C PRO A 70 -7.30 17.16 -8.11
N GLY A 71 -6.46 18.09 -8.58
CA GLY A 71 -6.48 19.50 -8.15
C GLY A 71 -5.76 19.78 -6.83
N PHE A 72 -5.31 18.76 -6.10
CA PHE A 72 -4.56 18.88 -4.84
C PHE A 72 -3.30 18.01 -4.93
N PRO A 73 -2.28 18.40 -5.72
CA PRO A 73 -1.15 17.53 -6.07
C PRO A 73 -0.21 17.21 -4.88
N TYR A 74 -0.54 17.72 -3.70
CA TYR A 74 0.16 17.60 -2.42
C TYR A 74 -0.65 16.79 -1.39
N LEU A 75 -1.79 16.21 -1.79
CA LEU A 75 -2.65 15.36 -0.97
C LEU A 75 -2.86 14.02 -1.65
N ARG A 76 -2.93 12.98 -0.84
CA ARG A 76 -3.33 11.63 -1.25
C ARG A 76 -4.43 11.10 -0.36
N THR A 77 -5.14 10.09 -0.84
CA THR A 77 -6.18 9.39 -0.07
C THR A 77 -6.07 7.88 -0.23
N THR A 78 -6.71 7.15 0.68
CA THR A 78 -6.97 5.71 0.58
C THR A 78 -8.49 5.49 0.60
N ARG A 79 -8.97 4.27 0.35
CA ARG A 79 -10.42 3.97 0.47
C ARG A 79 -10.95 4.32 1.85
N PHE A 80 -10.15 4.04 2.89
CA PHE A 80 -10.47 4.41 4.26
C PHE A 80 -10.68 5.92 4.44
N TYR A 81 -9.69 6.76 4.08
CA TYR A 81 -9.83 8.20 4.28
C TYR A 81 -10.84 8.85 3.30
N ALA A 82 -11.04 8.28 2.12
CA ALA A 82 -12.09 8.71 1.20
C ALA A 82 -13.51 8.52 1.81
N SER A 83 -13.70 7.52 2.67
CA SER A 83 -14.99 7.27 3.34
C SER A 83 -15.43 8.37 4.32
N PHE A 84 -14.55 9.29 4.69
CA PHE A 84 -14.85 10.44 5.57
C PHE A 84 -15.32 11.67 4.81
N ARG A 85 -15.19 11.71 3.47
CA ARG A 85 -15.40 12.93 2.66
C ARG A 85 -16.77 13.58 2.90
N ASP A 86 -17.80 12.79 3.18
CA ASP A 86 -19.20 13.22 3.39
C ASP A 86 -19.58 13.30 4.88
N GLN A 87 -18.61 13.18 5.81
CA GLN A 87 -18.84 13.09 7.26
C GLN A 87 -17.96 14.04 8.10
N VAL A 88 -17.16 14.87 7.44
CA VAL A 88 -16.26 15.85 8.07
C VAL A 88 -16.93 17.22 8.11
N ASP A 89 -17.86 17.39 9.05
CA ASP A 89 -18.79 18.52 9.04
C ASP A 89 -18.25 19.77 9.74
N ASN A 90 -17.45 19.59 10.80
CA ASN A 90 -16.86 20.71 11.53
C ASN A 90 -15.39 20.96 11.16
N ASP A 91 -14.90 22.16 11.48
CA ASP A 91 -13.54 22.59 11.14
C ASP A 91 -12.45 21.70 11.75
N LYS A 92 -12.66 21.18 12.96
CA LYS A 92 -11.68 20.32 13.63
C LYS A 92 -11.54 18.99 12.88
N GLN A 93 -12.66 18.33 12.59
CA GLN A 93 -12.70 17.09 11.81
C GLN A 93 -12.14 17.29 10.40
N PHE A 94 -12.55 18.36 9.71
CA PHE A 94 -12.03 18.68 8.39
C PHE A 94 -10.51 18.88 8.42
N SER A 95 -9.99 19.65 9.38
CA SER A 95 -8.55 19.86 9.53
C SER A 95 -7.79 18.56 9.84
N THR A 96 -8.32 17.71 10.72
CA THR A 96 -7.73 16.40 11.02
C THR A 96 -7.70 15.52 9.78
N TRP A 97 -8.81 15.44 9.05
CA TRP A 97 -8.91 14.66 7.81
C TRP A 97 -7.91 15.11 6.76
N VAL A 98 -7.87 16.41 6.47
CA VAL A 98 -6.90 16.95 5.51
C VAL A 98 -5.45 16.74 5.97
N GLY A 99 -5.19 16.80 7.28
CA GLY A 99 -3.90 16.45 7.87
C GLY A 99 -3.48 15.00 7.55
N GLN A 100 -4.40 14.04 7.64
CA GLN A 100 -4.13 12.65 7.27
C GLN A 100 -3.89 12.49 5.76
N LEU A 101 -4.65 13.18 4.91
CA LEU A 101 -4.42 13.18 3.46
C LEU A 101 -3.04 13.74 3.08
N ALA A 102 -2.58 14.75 3.81
CA ALA A 102 -1.24 15.31 3.67
C ALA A 102 -0.16 14.33 4.13
N ARG A 103 -0.38 13.61 5.24
CA ARG A 103 0.54 12.59 5.75
C ARG A 103 0.72 11.43 4.77
N LEU A 104 -0.37 10.97 4.15
CA LEU A 104 -0.32 9.95 3.09
C LEU A 104 0.50 10.40 1.87
N ASP A 105 0.43 11.68 1.52
CA ASP A 105 1.26 12.24 0.45
C ASP A 105 2.72 12.26 0.83
N VAL A 106 3.06 12.68 2.06
CA VAL A 106 4.45 12.66 2.56
C VAL A 106 5.03 11.26 2.46
N GLU A 107 4.38 10.28 3.07
CA GLU A 107 4.87 8.90 3.14
C GLU A 107 5.10 8.30 1.74
N ALA A 108 4.13 8.42 0.84
CA ALA A 108 4.27 7.93 -0.52
C ALA A 108 5.36 8.66 -1.29
N ARG A 109 5.44 9.98 -1.12
CA ARG A 109 6.39 10.82 -1.85
C ARG A 109 7.82 10.60 -1.39
N THR A 110 8.06 10.32 -0.12
CA THR A 110 9.38 9.94 0.38
C THR A 110 9.88 8.70 -0.38
N ALA A 111 9.05 7.65 -0.51
CA ALA A 111 9.40 6.46 -1.28
C ALA A 111 9.62 6.77 -2.78
N GLU A 112 8.74 7.57 -3.40
CA GLU A 112 8.89 7.98 -4.80
C GLU A 112 10.18 8.74 -5.07
N LEU A 113 10.56 9.68 -4.18
CA LEU A 113 11.78 10.48 -4.31
C LEU A 113 13.05 9.66 -4.05
N LEU A 114 12.99 8.66 -3.16
CA LEU A 114 14.08 7.71 -2.94
C LEU A 114 14.34 6.85 -4.19
N ASN A 115 13.28 6.45 -4.88
CA ASN A 115 13.35 5.65 -6.11
C ASN A 115 13.65 6.50 -7.37
N LEU A 116 13.51 7.83 -7.31
CA LEU A 116 13.73 8.71 -8.45
C LEU A 116 15.24 8.79 -8.78
N PRO A 117 15.66 8.46 -10.03
CA PRO A 117 17.04 8.59 -10.46
C PRO A 117 17.55 10.02 -10.25
N SER A 118 18.84 10.15 -9.88
CA SER A 118 19.44 11.45 -9.58
C SER A 118 19.39 12.43 -10.76
N THR A 119 19.44 11.93 -12.00
CA THR A 119 19.33 12.71 -13.24
C THR A 119 17.96 13.34 -13.44
N ASP A 120 16.92 12.74 -12.86
CA ASP A 120 15.52 13.10 -13.12
C ASP A 120 14.97 13.98 -11.99
N ARG A 121 15.78 14.31 -10.98
CA ARG A 121 15.37 15.14 -9.85
C ARG A 121 15.18 16.59 -10.30
N PRO A 122 13.98 17.18 -10.12
CA PRO A 122 13.73 18.59 -10.44
C PRO A 122 14.59 19.58 -9.64
N ASP A 123 15.18 19.12 -8.54
CA ASP A 123 16.11 19.89 -7.70
C ASP A 123 17.30 18.99 -7.31
N PRO A 124 18.43 19.08 -8.03
CA PRO A 124 19.62 18.30 -7.74
C PRO A 124 20.33 18.74 -6.44
N GLY A 125 19.91 19.84 -5.80
CA GLY A 125 20.51 20.38 -4.58
C GLY A 125 20.17 19.64 -3.27
N GLY A 126 19.47 18.50 -3.35
CA GLY A 126 19.21 17.63 -2.19
C GLY A 126 18.17 18.14 -1.18
N LYS A 127 17.44 19.22 -1.49
CA LYS A 127 16.41 19.82 -0.60
C LYS A 127 14.98 19.71 -1.12
N LEU A 128 14.75 18.91 -2.16
CA LEU A 128 13.44 18.81 -2.82
C LEU A 128 12.31 18.43 -1.85
N GLU A 129 12.52 17.40 -1.04
CA GLU A 129 11.53 16.91 -0.08
C GLU A 129 11.14 17.98 0.95
N GLN A 130 12.14 18.67 1.52
CA GLN A 130 11.91 19.77 2.45
C GLN A 130 11.11 20.90 1.78
N ARG A 131 11.48 21.31 0.56
CA ARG A 131 10.75 22.35 -0.18
C ARG A 131 9.30 21.95 -0.48
N LEU A 132 9.06 20.69 -0.81
CA LEU A 132 7.71 20.15 -1.01
C LEU A 132 6.91 20.17 0.29
N ASN A 133 7.54 19.87 1.44
CA ASN A 133 6.90 19.96 2.75
C ASN A 133 6.51 21.39 3.11
N ASP A 134 7.40 22.37 2.91
CA ASP A 134 7.09 23.79 3.13
C ASP A 134 5.97 24.27 2.21
N CYS A 135 6.01 23.85 0.94
CA CYS A 135 4.96 24.16 -0.01
C CYS A 135 3.61 23.54 0.35
N ARG A 136 3.59 22.32 0.93
CA ARG A 136 2.36 21.68 1.39
C ARG A 136 1.68 22.51 2.47
N ILE A 137 2.44 23.00 3.46
CA ILE A 137 1.90 23.85 4.54
C ILE A 137 1.24 25.12 3.97
N LYS A 138 1.89 25.76 3.00
CA LYS A 138 1.36 26.96 2.34
C LYS A 138 0.09 26.67 1.54
N LEU A 139 0.09 25.61 0.74
CA LEU A 139 -1.05 25.21 -0.08
C LEU A 139 -2.24 24.79 0.79
N LEU A 140 -2.00 24.03 1.87
CA LEU A 140 -3.03 23.70 2.85
C LEU A 140 -3.68 24.96 3.44
N LYS A 141 -2.88 25.93 3.87
CA LYS A 141 -3.38 27.18 4.44
C LYS A 141 -4.17 28.02 3.43
N ALA A 142 -3.80 27.98 2.15
CA ALA A 142 -4.50 28.71 1.09
C ALA A 142 -5.82 28.01 0.69
N ASP A 143 -5.75 26.71 0.41
CA ASP A 143 -6.86 25.95 -0.18
C ASP A 143 -7.93 25.60 0.87
N THR A 144 -7.59 25.39 2.14
CA THR A 144 -8.58 24.99 3.17
C THR A 144 -9.43 26.14 3.71
N LYS A 145 -9.09 27.40 3.40
CA LYS A 145 -9.89 28.59 3.81
C LYS A 145 -11.10 28.84 2.92
N LEU A 146 -11.06 28.39 1.67
CA LEU A 146 -12.10 28.69 0.68
C LEU A 146 -13.18 27.60 0.70
N PRO A 147 -14.47 27.93 0.92
CA PRO A 147 -15.55 26.93 0.93
C PRO A 147 -15.61 26.09 -0.35
N ALA A 148 -15.47 26.73 -1.52
CA ALA A 148 -15.47 26.05 -2.81
C ALA A 148 -14.32 25.04 -2.97
N SER A 149 -13.16 25.33 -2.38
CA SER A 149 -12.01 24.42 -2.39
C SER A 149 -12.24 23.22 -1.47
N ARG A 150 -12.86 23.43 -0.29
CA ARG A 150 -13.27 22.32 0.59
C ARG A 150 -14.28 21.39 -0.09
N GLU A 151 -15.27 21.95 -0.78
CA GLU A 151 -16.24 21.16 -1.55
C GLU A 151 -15.57 20.37 -2.66
N LYS A 152 -14.68 21.02 -3.43
CA LYS A 152 -13.88 20.35 -4.47
C LYS A 152 -13.03 19.22 -3.89
N LEU A 153 -12.42 19.41 -2.72
CA LEU A 153 -11.63 18.38 -2.05
C LEU A 153 -12.50 17.18 -1.67
N ARG A 154 -13.68 17.40 -1.07
CA ARG A 154 -14.63 16.31 -0.75
C ARG A 154 -15.04 15.55 -2.00
N LYS A 155 -15.42 16.27 -3.06
CA LYS A 155 -15.81 15.68 -4.34
C LYS A 155 -14.71 14.83 -4.96
N ASN A 156 -13.45 15.26 -4.86
CA ASN A 156 -12.32 14.59 -5.49
C ASN A 156 -11.67 13.52 -4.61
N ALA A 157 -11.97 13.47 -3.31
CA ALA A 157 -11.47 12.46 -2.37
C ALA A 157 -12.18 11.11 -2.60
N GLN A 158 -11.83 10.47 -3.71
CA GLN A 158 -12.34 9.15 -4.10
C GLN A 158 -11.18 8.28 -4.54
N VAL A 159 -11.29 6.98 -4.30
CA VAL A 159 -10.38 5.98 -4.87
C VAL A 159 -11.19 5.10 -5.80
N PRO A 160 -10.83 5.01 -7.10
CA PRO A 160 -11.52 4.12 -8.02
C PRO A 160 -11.33 2.66 -7.59
N ASP A 161 -12.26 1.79 -7.98
CA ASP A 161 -12.05 0.36 -7.83
C ASP A 161 -10.93 -0.13 -8.77
N ASP A 162 -10.12 -1.09 -8.31
CA ASP A 162 -9.02 -1.64 -9.11
C ASP A 162 -9.49 -2.64 -10.19
N TYR A 163 -10.79 -2.75 -10.48
CA TYR A 163 -11.29 -3.63 -11.54
C TYR A 163 -11.34 -2.92 -12.90
N LEU A 164 -10.85 -3.62 -13.92
CA LEU A 164 -10.85 -3.17 -15.31
C LEU A 164 -12.21 -3.44 -15.95
N THR A 165 -13.09 -2.45 -15.90
CA THR A 165 -14.47 -2.56 -16.44
C THR A 165 -14.50 -2.99 -17.91
N TRP A 166 -13.57 -2.51 -18.74
CA TRP A 166 -13.52 -2.89 -20.17
C TRP A 166 -13.25 -4.39 -20.36
N GLN A 167 -12.46 -5.03 -19.48
CA GLN A 167 -12.20 -6.46 -19.53
C GLN A 167 -13.46 -7.26 -19.20
N ARG A 168 -14.27 -6.78 -18.26
CA ARG A 168 -15.57 -7.40 -17.93
C ARG A 168 -16.56 -7.33 -19.08
N ILE A 169 -16.55 -6.22 -19.81
CA ILE A 169 -17.42 -6.02 -20.98
C ILE A 169 -16.99 -6.98 -22.11
N ILE A 170 -15.72 -6.92 -22.54
CA ILE A 170 -15.22 -7.74 -23.66
C ILE A 170 -15.19 -9.23 -23.29
N GLY A 171 -14.87 -9.55 -22.04
CA GLY A 171 -14.82 -10.91 -21.52
C GLY A 171 -16.19 -11.52 -21.20
N LEU A 172 -17.30 -10.87 -21.58
CA LEU A 172 -18.66 -11.35 -21.34
C LEU A 172 -18.88 -11.77 -19.88
N TYR A 173 -18.47 -10.90 -18.94
CA TYR A 173 -18.49 -11.15 -17.49
C TYR A 173 -19.76 -11.86 -16.99
N PRO A 174 -20.99 -11.47 -17.41
CA PRO A 174 -22.21 -12.15 -16.96
C PRO A 174 -22.24 -13.67 -17.18
N LEU A 175 -21.56 -14.15 -18.22
CA LEU A 175 -21.46 -15.57 -18.58
C LEU A 175 -20.20 -16.21 -17.98
N THR A 176 -19.04 -15.56 -18.15
CA THR A 176 -17.76 -16.11 -17.70
C THR A 176 -17.67 -16.21 -16.18
N SER A 177 -18.36 -15.34 -15.43
CA SER A 177 -18.37 -15.39 -13.97
C SER A 177 -19.07 -16.63 -13.42
N LEU A 178 -19.97 -17.27 -14.19
CA LEU A 178 -20.65 -18.49 -13.77
C LEU A 178 -19.66 -19.65 -13.63
N PHE A 179 -18.73 -19.79 -14.58
CA PHE A 179 -17.69 -20.81 -14.55
C PHE A 179 -16.68 -20.55 -13.42
N VAL A 180 -16.27 -19.29 -13.24
CA VAL A 180 -15.37 -18.90 -12.14
C VAL A 180 -16.06 -19.13 -10.79
N SER A 181 -17.34 -18.79 -10.66
CA SER A 181 -18.14 -19.04 -9.46
C SER A 181 -18.20 -20.53 -9.10
N ALA A 182 -18.39 -21.42 -10.08
CA ALA A 182 -18.36 -22.87 -9.85
C ALA A 182 -17.00 -23.35 -9.32
N GLY A 183 -15.89 -22.82 -9.87
CA GLY A 183 -14.54 -23.09 -9.38
C GLY A 183 -14.33 -22.64 -7.93
N ILE A 184 -14.81 -21.45 -7.59
CA ILE A 184 -14.75 -20.91 -6.21
C ILE A 184 -15.56 -21.78 -5.25
N VAL A 185 -16.78 -22.19 -5.63
CA VAL A 185 -17.62 -23.07 -4.80
C VAL A 185 -16.93 -24.40 -4.54
N ARG A 186 -16.29 -24.99 -5.56
CA ARG A 186 -15.51 -26.22 -5.40
C ARG A 186 -14.35 -26.03 -4.44
N TRP A 187 -13.55 -24.97 -4.62
CA TRP A 187 -12.44 -24.65 -3.73
C TRP A 187 -12.91 -24.42 -2.28
N HIS A 188 -14.02 -23.70 -2.07
CA HIS A 188 -14.61 -23.53 -0.73
C HIS A 188 -15.00 -24.86 -0.08
N ASN A 189 -15.51 -25.82 -0.85
CA ASN A 189 -15.85 -27.13 -0.31
C ASN A 189 -14.60 -27.92 0.06
N GLU A 190 -13.56 -27.90 -0.78
CA GLU A 190 -12.25 -28.51 -0.48
C GLU A 190 -11.63 -27.92 0.79
N GLU A 191 -11.64 -26.59 0.94
CA GLU A 191 -11.13 -25.92 2.15
C GLU A 191 -11.94 -26.27 3.40
N ARG A 192 -13.27 -26.34 3.32
CA ARG A 192 -14.08 -26.78 4.47
C ARG A 192 -13.75 -28.22 4.88
N LEU A 193 -13.47 -29.11 3.92
CA LEU A 193 -13.05 -30.48 4.22
C LEU A 193 -11.66 -30.52 4.88
N ASN A 194 -10.71 -29.70 4.40
CA ASN A 194 -9.40 -29.55 5.01
C ASN A 194 -9.52 -29.05 6.47
N TYR A 195 -10.39 -28.07 6.73
CA TYR A 195 -10.65 -27.55 8.07
C TYR A 195 -11.47 -28.50 8.96
N ALA A 196 -12.25 -29.42 8.39
CA ALA A 196 -12.94 -30.47 9.13
C ALA A 196 -12.02 -31.63 9.52
N THR A 197 -10.85 -31.78 8.87
CA THR A 197 -9.87 -32.83 9.19
C THR A 197 -9.28 -32.58 10.59
N PRO A 198 -9.20 -33.59 11.48
CA PRO A 198 -8.53 -33.42 12.78
C PRO A 198 -7.08 -32.92 12.63
N SER A 199 -6.62 -32.05 13.52
CA SER A 199 -5.32 -31.37 13.38
C SER A 199 -4.12 -32.34 13.38
N ASP A 200 -4.23 -33.45 14.11
CA ASP A 200 -3.26 -34.54 14.16
C ASP A 200 -3.20 -35.38 12.87
N LYS A 201 -4.22 -35.24 12.00
CA LYS A 201 -4.33 -35.93 10.71
C LYS A 201 -4.08 -35.02 9.51
N LEU A 202 -3.76 -33.75 9.74
CA LEU A 202 -3.38 -32.86 8.65
C LEU A 202 -2.10 -33.38 7.99
N PRO A 203 -2.02 -33.38 6.65
CA PRO A 203 -0.81 -33.81 5.95
C PRO A 203 0.43 -33.03 6.41
N ILE A 204 1.50 -33.78 6.62
CA ILE A 204 2.86 -33.28 6.85
C ILE A 204 3.71 -33.93 5.77
N HIS A 205 4.19 -33.14 4.82
CA HIS A 205 5.04 -33.58 3.72
C HIS A 205 6.53 -33.48 4.08
N GLY A 206 6.90 -32.49 4.88
CA GLY A 206 8.26 -32.21 5.30
C GLY A 206 8.37 -32.09 6.81
N ASN A 207 8.99 -31.00 7.27
CA ASN A 207 9.16 -30.73 8.69
C ASN A 207 8.41 -29.46 9.10
N LEU A 208 7.77 -29.53 10.26
CA LEU A 208 7.05 -28.37 10.79
C LEU A 208 8.05 -27.43 11.41
N VAL A 209 8.20 -26.28 10.78
CA VAL A 209 9.07 -25.22 11.28
C VAL A 209 8.20 -24.07 11.75
N ARG A 210 8.49 -23.58 12.96
CA ARG A 210 7.79 -22.47 13.56
C ARG A 210 8.66 -21.22 13.54
N TRP A 211 8.07 -20.11 13.14
CA TRP A 211 8.68 -18.79 13.25
C TRP A 211 7.81 -17.85 14.07
N SER A 212 8.46 -16.98 14.82
CA SER A 212 7.80 -15.95 15.62
C SER A 212 8.58 -14.64 15.57
N SER A 213 7.85 -13.53 15.51
CA SER A 213 8.35 -12.17 15.68
C SER A 213 8.03 -11.60 17.06
N GLN A 214 7.41 -12.37 17.95
CA GLN A 214 7.11 -11.94 19.30
C GLN A 214 8.41 -11.79 20.10
N ARG A 215 8.65 -10.59 20.61
CA ARG A 215 9.88 -10.20 21.34
C ARG A 215 9.64 -10.02 22.83
N ASN A 216 8.43 -9.59 23.21
CA ASN A 216 8.06 -9.26 24.58
C ASN A 216 6.79 -10.01 25.00
N PRO A 217 6.51 -10.14 26.31
CA PRO A 217 5.22 -10.64 26.80
C PRO A 217 4.05 -9.85 26.20
N PRO A 218 2.93 -10.51 25.87
CA PRO A 218 1.75 -9.84 25.32
C PRO A 218 1.10 -8.92 26.37
N LEU A 219 0.47 -7.84 25.89
CA LEU A 219 -0.37 -6.99 26.72
C LEU A 219 -1.65 -7.72 27.13
N THR A 220 -2.20 -7.35 28.29
CA THR A 220 -3.55 -7.76 28.68
C THR A 220 -4.61 -7.02 27.85
N SER A 221 -5.80 -7.60 27.71
CA SER A 221 -6.93 -6.94 27.01
C SER A 221 -7.28 -5.57 27.60
N GLY A 222 -7.16 -5.37 28.91
CA GLY A 222 -7.36 -4.07 29.56
C GLY A 222 -6.34 -3.02 29.12
N GLN A 223 -5.06 -3.38 29.02
CA GLN A 223 -4.01 -2.49 28.51
C GLN A 223 -4.21 -2.15 27.04
N VAL A 224 -4.60 -3.13 26.22
CA VAL A 224 -4.92 -2.90 24.81
C VAL A 224 -6.10 -1.95 24.70
N GLN A 225 -7.16 -2.18 25.47
CA GLN A 225 -8.33 -1.29 25.52
C GLN A 225 -7.95 0.14 25.90
N GLU A 226 -7.08 0.31 26.91
CA GLU A 226 -6.61 1.63 27.33
C GLU A 226 -5.88 2.37 26.20
N ILE A 227 -4.93 1.70 25.53
CA ILE A 227 -4.21 2.25 24.36
C ILE A 227 -5.20 2.69 23.27
N LEU A 228 -6.17 1.83 22.93
CA LEU A 228 -7.14 2.12 21.88
C LEU A 228 -8.07 3.28 22.24
N GLN A 229 -8.42 3.46 23.51
CA GLN A 229 -9.31 4.54 23.96
C GLN A 229 -8.59 5.89 24.07
N GLN A 230 -7.35 5.90 24.54
CA GLN A 230 -6.57 7.14 24.73
C GLN A 230 -6.03 7.72 23.42
N SER A 231 -5.96 6.90 22.36
CA SER A 231 -5.40 7.29 21.06
C SER A 231 -6.42 7.78 20.03
N VAL A 232 -7.69 7.98 20.43
CA VAL A 232 -8.76 8.36 19.49
C VAL A 232 -8.64 9.83 19.07
N ASP A 233 -8.57 10.05 17.75
CA ASP A 233 -8.50 11.38 17.15
C ASP A 233 -9.90 12.01 16.94
N PRO A 234 -10.01 13.28 16.48
CA PRO A 234 -11.29 13.94 16.20
C PRO A 234 -12.17 13.27 15.14
N LEU A 235 -11.63 12.36 14.32
CA LEU A 235 -12.38 11.54 13.36
C LEU A 235 -12.87 10.23 13.98
N GLY A 236 -12.56 9.98 15.25
CA GLY A 236 -12.89 8.72 15.91
C GLY A 236 -11.93 7.59 15.56
N ILE A 237 -10.77 7.88 14.96
CA ILE A 237 -9.77 6.90 14.55
C ILE A 237 -8.83 6.64 15.75
N PRO A 238 -8.69 5.39 16.23
CA PRO A 238 -7.67 5.05 17.19
C PRO A 238 -6.29 5.08 16.50
N GLY A 239 -5.48 6.09 16.77
CA GLY A 239 -4.13 6.24 16.22
C GLY A 239 -3.06 6.23 17.30
N PRO A 240 -2.72 5.06 17.89
CA PRO A 240 -1.67 4.97 18.90
C PRO A 240 -0.34 5.47 18.35
N ASP A 241 0.54 5.93 19.24
CA ASP A 241 1.90 6.30 18.84
C ASP A 241 2.73 5.07 18.44
N ALA A 242 3.94 5.31 17.91
CA ALA A 242 4.80 4.23 17.43
C ALA A 242 5.15 3.21 18.53
N GLY A 243 5.35 3.64 19.78
CA GLY A 243 5.71 2.76 20.89
C GLY A 243 4.54 1.87 21.31
N ASP A 244 3.32 2.40 21.30
CA ASP A 244 2.12 1.60 21.56
C ASP A 244 1.76 0.69 20.39
N LEU A 245 1.92 1.15 19.14
CA LEU A 245 1.76 0.27 17.96
C LEU A 245 2.74 -0.92 18.02
N ASP A 246 4.00 -0.71 18.39
CA ASP A 246 4.97 -1.79 18.56
C ASP A 246 4.51 -2.84 19.60
N LYS A 247 3.96 -2.39 20.74
CA LYS A 247 3.41 -3.28 21.76
C LYS A 247 2.18 -4.04 21.24
N LEU A 248 1.30 -3.37 20.50
CA LEU A 248 0.09 -3.98 19.92
C LEU A 248 0.47 -5.05 18.89
N PHE A 249 1.35 -4.73 17.93
CA PHE A 249 1.81 -5.70 16.97
C PHE A 249 2.53 -6.88 17.64
N ASN A 250 3.24 -6.66 18.75
CA ASN A 250 3.93 -7.72 19.47
C ASN A 250 2.93 -8.63 20.20
N THR A 251 1.86 -8.04 20.74
CA THR A 251 0.80 -8.73 21.47
C THR A 251 0.04 -9.70 20.56
N PHE A 252 -0.26 -9.28 19.34
CA PHE A 252 -1.11 -10.05 18.42
C PHE A 252 -0.33 -10.74 17.29
N ALA A 253 1.01 -10.80 17.38
CA ALA A 253 1.84 -11.47 16.40
C ALA A 253 1.53 -12.98 16.36
N PRO A 254 1.18 -13.54 15.18
CA PRO A 254 0.97 -14.97 15.07
C PRO A 254 2.31 -15.72 15.10
N THR A 255 2.25 -17.00 15.49
CA THR A 255 3.31 -17.96 15.16
C THR A 255 3.03 -18.58 13.81
N TRP A 256 3.99 -18.55 12.90
CA TRP A 256 3.89 -19.15 11.57
C TRP A 256 4.42 -20.58 11.63
N GLU A 257 3.57 -21.60 11.48
CA GLU A 257 4.01 -22.99 11.39
C GLU A 257 3.90 -23.46 9.94
N VAL A 258 5.03 -23.58 9.25
CA VAL A 258 5.07 -24.01 7.83
C VAL A 258 5.56 -25.46 7.75
N ASP A 259 4.88 -26.25 6.92
CA ASP A 259 5.35 -27.56 6.50
C ASP A 259 6.46 -27.40 5.43
N VAL A 260 7.71 -27.52 5.86
CA VAL A 260 8.90 -27.23 5.03
C VAL A 260 9.42 -28.50 4.39
N VAL A 261 9.31 -28.59 3.07
CA VAL A 261 9.89 -29.65 2.24
C VAL A 261 11.17 -29.16 1.56
N ASP A 262 11.16 -27.93 1.04
CA ASP A 262 12.30 -27.35 0.34
C ASP A 262 12.48 -25.85 0.65
N ASN A 263 13.38 -25.17 -0.07
CA ASN A 263 13.66 -23.74 0.17
C ASN A 263 12.49 -22.82 -0.17
N ASN A 264 11.52 -23.25 -0.99
CA ASN A 264 10.34 -22.46 -1.34
C ASN A 264 9.36 -22.31 -0.17
N ASP A 265 9.43 -23.18 0.83
CA ASP A 265 8.60 -23.12 2.04
C ASP A 265 9.27 -22.32 3.19
N GLN A 266 10.47 -21.79 2.97
CA GLN A 266 11.17 -20.98 3.98
C GLN A 266 10.65 -19.54 3.92
N ILE A 267 10.29 -18.99 5.08
CA ILE A 267 9.98 -17.57 5.19
C ILE A 267 11.26 -16.76 4.98
N GLY A 268 11.19 -15.69 4.18
CA GLY A 268 12.33 -14.83 3.91
C GLY A 268 11.96 -13.37 3.68
N SER A 269 12.97 -12.56 3.34
CA SER A 269 12.83 -11.14 3.04
C SER A 269 13.00 -10.82 1.56
N PRO A 270 12.09 -10.07 0.94
CA PRO A 270 12.33 -9.51 -0.38
C PRO A 270 13.62 -8.67 -0.42
N LYS A 271 14.47 -8.91 -1.43
CA LYS A 271 15.69 -8.13 -1.69
C LYS A 271 15.99 -8.01 -3.18
N TRP A 272 16.62 -6.90 -3.57
CA TRP A 272 17.19 -6.74 -4.90
C TRP A 272 18.60 -7.33 -4.96
N LEU A 273 18.82 -8.28 -5.87
CA LEU A 273 20.12 -8.87 -6.18
C LEU A 273 20.33 -8.81 -7.69
N ASP A 274 21.39 -8.16 -8.13
CA ASP A 274 21.75 -8.02 -9.57
C ASP A 274 20.56 -7.56 -10.45
N GLY A 275 19.77 -6.62 -9.92
CA GLY A 275 18.60 -6.06 -10.61
C GLY A 275 17.35 -6.95 -10.62
N LYS A 276 17.42 -8.15 -10.02
CA LYS A 276 16.30 -9.08 -9.86
C LYS A 276 15.81 -9.10 -8.42
N LEU A 277 14.48 -9.16 -8.26
CA LEU A 277 13.87 -9.38 -6.96
C LEU A 277 14.04 -10.86 -6.58
N SER A 278 14.33 -11.12 -5.32
CA SER A 278 14.43 -12.47 -4.74
C SER A 278 13.97 -12.43 -3.29
N VAL A 279 13.72 -13.60 -2.70
CA VAL A 279 13.41 -13.74 -1.27
C VAL A 279 14.60 -14.38 -0.56
N ASP A 280 15.18 -13.65 0.39
CA ASP A 280 16.30 -14.09 1.22
C ASP A 280 15.81 -14.92 2.41
N THR A 281 15.99 -16.22 2.33
CA THR A 281 15.59 -17.17 3.37
C THR A 281 16.58 -17.23 4.54
N GLY A 282 17.77 -16.61 4.41
CA GLY A 282 18.74 -16.48 5.50
C GLY A 282 18.35 -15.45 6.56
N HIS A 283 17.45 -14.53 6.22
CA HIS A 283 16.99 -13.43 7.08
C HIS A 283 15.46 -13.41 7.13
N PRO A 284 14.80 -14.41 7.77
CA PRO A 284 13.34 -14.50 7.81
C PRO A 284 12.75 -13.26 8.47
N SER A 285 11.76 -12.65 7.83
CA SER A 285 11.16 -11.40 8.30
C SER A 285 9.66 -11.35 8.15
N VAL A 286 9.03 -10.57 9.03
CA VAL A 286 7.63 -10.17 8.93
C VAL A 286 7.56 -8.67 8.71
N PHE A 287 6.73 -8.27 7.75
CA PHE A 287 6.42 -6.87 7.50
C PHE A 287 5.09 -6.53 8.16
N HIS A 288 4.98 -5.33 8.74
CA HIS A 288 3.76 -4.90 9.43
C HIS A 288 3.19 -3.62 8.82
N GLU A 289 1.86 -3.56 8.77
CA GLU A 289 1.11 -2.42 8.23
C GLU A 289 -0.12 -2.14 9.08
N VAL A 290 -0.40 -0.87 9.35
CA VAL A 290 -1.62 -0.45 10.06
C VAL A 290 -2.74 -0.20 9.05
N SER A 291 -3.93 -0.68 9.36
CA SER A 291 -5.14 -0.35 8.60
C SER A 291 -6.35 -0.21 9.50
N TYR A 292 -7.52 0.06 8.91
CA TYR A 292 -8.72 0.36 9.66
C TYR A 292 -9.96 -0.19 8.95
N ALA A 293 -10.92 -0.65 9.75
CA ALA A 293 -12.26 -1.00 9.31
C ALA A 293 -13.30 -0.11 9.98
N ARG A 294 -14.47 -0.04 9.35
CA ARG A 294 -15.67 0.60 9.84
C ARG A 294 -16.70 -0.47 10.17
N LEU A 295 -17.33 -0.31 11.32
CA LEU A 295 -18.40 -1.19 11.78
C LEU A 295 -19.36 -0.39 12.66
N ASN A 296 -20.63 -0.28 12.24
CA ASN A 296 -21.69 0.38 13.01
C ASN A 296 -21.30 1.80 13.48
N GLY A 297 -20.69 2.59 12.60
CA GLY A 297 -20.25 3.96 12.89
C GLY A 297 -19.01 4.05 13.80
N LYS A 298 -18.33 2.94 14.09
CA LYS A 298 -17.05 2.89 14.82
C LYS A 298 -15.90 2.54 13.89
N ILE A 299 -14.71 3.04 14.22
CA ILE A 299 -13.46 2.69 13.56
C ILE A 299 -12.72 1.65 14.40
N LEU A 300 -12.30 0.57 13.77
CA LEU A 300 -11.55 -0.52 14.38
C LEU A 300 -10.12 -0.52 13.83
N LEU A 301 -9.14 -0.59 14.74
CA LEU A 301 -7.73 -0.71 14.37
C LEU A 301 -7.47 -2.12 13.82
N GLN A 302 -6.73 -2.21 12.72
CA GLN A 302 -6.32 -3.46 12.11
C GLN A 302 -4.79 -3.54 12.02
N LEU A 303 -4.25 -4.68 12.47
CA LEU A 303 -2.82 -4.98 12.46
C LEU A 303 -2.57 -6.04 11.38
N ASN A 304 -1.78 -5.71 10.36
CA ASN A 304 -1.43 -6.63 9.29
C ASN A 304 -0.02 -7.18 9.48
N TYR A 305 0.17 -8.46 9.19
CA TYR A 305 1.44 -9.18 9.24
C TYR A 305 1.65 -9.87 7.89
N ILE A 306 2.70 -9.49 7.19
CA ILE A 306 2.97 -9.89 5.81
C ILE A 306 4.28 -10.68 5.77
N ILE A 307 4.22 -11.92 5.28
CA ILE A 307 5.39 -12.78 5.06
C ILE A 307 5.54 -13.14 3.59
N TRP A 308 6.76 -13.51 3.19
CA TRP A 308 7.12 -13.84 1.81
C TRP A 308 7.80 -15.20 1.72
N PHE A 309 7.49 -15.92 0.65
CA PHE A 309 8.06 -17.19 0.28
C PHE A 309 8.72 -17.09 -1.10
N PRO A 310 9.84 -17.80 -1.35
CA PRO A 310 10.53 -17.75 -2.63
C PRO A 310 9.68 -18.14 -3.84
N ALA A 311 8.74 -19.09 -3.73
CA ALA A 311 7.88 -19.47 -4.85
C ALA A 311 6.66 -20.27 -4.40
N ARG A 312 5.59 -20.25 -5.19
CA ARG A 312 4.62 -21.36 -5.24
C ARG A 312 5.08 -22.31 -6.33
N ALA A 313 5.88 -23.31 -5.97
CA ALA A 313 6.53 -24.25 -6.88
C ALA A 313 5.56 -25.32 -7.42
N SER A 314 4.49 -24.88 -8.11
CA SER A 314 3.51 -25.74 -8.78
C SER A 314 3.58 -25.58 -10.29
N HIS A 315 3.20 -26.64 -11.01
CA HIS A 315 3.04 -26.64 -12.47
C HIS A 315 1.63 -26.23 -12.91
N ASP A 316 0.72 -25.95 -11.97
CA ASP A 316 -0.62 -25.46 -12.24
C ASP A 316 -0.64 -23.96 -12.64
N ILE A 317 -1.84 -23.45 -12.95
CA ILE A 317 -1.99 -22.07 -13.41
C ILE A 317 -1.70 -21.00 -12.34
N TYR A 318 -1.60 -21.41 -11.09
CA TYR A 318 -1.37 -20.59 -9.91
C TYR A 318 0.10 -20.64 -9.44
N GLY A 319 0.95 -21.45 -10.08
CA GLY A 319 2.39 -21.48 -9.84
C GLY A 319 3.07 -20.15 -10.20
N GLY A 320 4.13 -19.79 -9.47
CA GLY A 320 4.88 -18.57 -9.70
C GLY A 320 6.10 -18.38 -8.79
N ILE A 321 6.99 -17.48 -9.18
CA ILE A 321 8.32 -17.26 -8.55
C ILE A 321 8.28 -16.36 -7.31
N PHE A 322 7.10 -16.17 -6.72
CA PHE A 322 6.88 -15.55 -5.41
C PHE A 322 5.55 -16.05 -4.84
N ASP A 323 5.50 -16.16 -3.52
CA ASP A 323 4.24 -16.30 -2.79
C ASP A 323 4.35 -15.56 -1.46
N GLY A 324 3.23 -15.46 -0.74
CA GLY A 324 3.23 -14.79 0.55
C GLY A 324 1.84 -14.69 1.12
N ILE A 325 1.77 -14.42 2.41
CA ILE A 325 0.53 -14.36 3.18
C ILE A 325 0.47 -13.01 3.88
N ASN A 326 -0.70 -12.38 3.82
CA ASN A 326 -1.07 -11.26 4.66
C ASN A 326 -2.10 -11.76 5.68
N TRP A 327 -1.73 -11.72 6.96
CA TRP A 327 -2.57 -12.04 8.10
C TRP A 327 -3.01 -10.74 8.78
N ARG A 328 -4.31 -10.55 8.96
CA ARG A 328 -4.85 -9.34 9.57
C ARG A 328 -5.65 -9.65 10.82
N VAL A 329 -5.39 -8.85 11.86
CA VAL A 329 -6.11 -8.87 13.14
C VAL A 329 -6.92 -7.58 13.24
N THR A 330 -8.24 -7.68 13.43
CA THR A 330 -9.11 -6.52 13.69
C THR A 330 -9.44 -6.45 15.17
N LEU A 331 -9.02 -5.36 15.83
CA LEU A 331 -9.20 -5.17 17.27
C LEU A 331 -10.53 -4.49 17.59
N GLY A 332 -11.24 -5.09 18.54
CA GLY A 332 -12.39 -4.50 19.20
C GLY A 332 -12.02 -3.44 20.23
N ARG A 333 -13.01 -2.65 20.63
CA ARG A 333 -12.84 -1.59 21.65
C ARG A 333 -12.71 -2.13 23.08
N ASP A 334 -12.93 -3.41 23.26
CA ASP A 334 -12.68 -4.18 24.49
C ASP A 334 -11.24 -4.71 24.58
N GLY A 335 -10.39 -4.36 23.61
CA GLY A 335 -9.01 -4.78 23.55
C GLY A 335 -8.81 -6.24 23.12
N LYS A 336 -9.87 -6.88 22.60
CA LYS A 336 -9.82 -8.25 22.09
C LYS A 336 -9.96 -8.27 20.56
N PRO A 337 -9.37 -9.26 19.87
CA PRO A 337 -9.61 -9.47 18.45
C PRO A 337 -11.07 -9.84 18.17
N TRP A 338 -11.72 -9.09 17.27
CA TRP A 338 -13.09 -9.37 16.82
C TRP A 338 -13.13 -10.19 15.54
N MET A 339 -12.10 -10.05 14.69
CA MET A 339 -11.95 -10.77 13.43
C MET A 339 -10.48 -11.02 13.18
N TYR A 340 -10.18 -12.19 12.62
CA TYR A 340 -8.98 -12.39 11.84
C TYR A 340 -9.34 -12.69 10.40
N ASP A 341 -8.54 -12.24 9.46
CA ASP A 341 -8.68 -12.63 8.08
C ASP A 341 -7.33 -12.70 7.37
N SER A 342 -7.28 -13.45 6.28
CA SER A 342 -6.06 -13.62 5.52
C SER A 342 -6.30 -13.58 4.04
N ILE A 343 -5.27 -13.16 3.31
CA ILE A 343 -5.16 -13.31 1.86
C ILE A 343 -3.74 -13.79 1.54
N HIS A 344 -3.55 -14.35 0.36
CA HIS A 344 -2.21 -14.35 -0.22
C HIS A 344 -1.85 -12.93 -0.63
N ASN A 345 -0.55 -12.60 -0.74
CA ASN A 345 -0.07 -11.28 -1.15
C ASN A 345 -0.53 -10.88 -2.57
N CYS A 346 -1.15 -11.78 -3.33
CA CYS A 346 -1.81 -11.48 -4.61
C CYS A 346 -3.26 -11.00 -4.49
N GLY A 347 -3.87 -11.09 -3.29
CA GLY A 347 -5.28 -10.80 -3.03
C GLY A 347 -6.21 -12.02 -3.07
N CYS A 348 -5.69 -13.18 -3.47
CA CYS A 348 -6.50 -14.40 -3.61
C CYS A 348 -6.69 -15.13 -2.27
N TYR A 349 -7.65 -16.07 -2.29
CA TYR A 349 -7.90 -17.04 -1.22
C TYR A 349 -8.29 -16.41 0.12
N GLN A 350 -9.11 -15.35 0.07
CA GLN A 350 -9.52 -14.66 1.29
C GLN A 350 -10.28 -15.59 2.23
N LYS A 351 -9.81 -15.71 3.47
CA LYS A 351 -10.45 -16.48 4.56
C LYS A 351 -10.75 -15.55 5.72
N PHE A 352 -11.92 -15.73 6.33
CA PHE A 352 -12.34 -14.99 7.51
C PHE A 352 -12.50 -15.93 8.70
N PHE A 353 -12.06 -15.49 9.87
CA PHE A 353 -12.15 -16.17 11.15
C PHE A 353 -12.80 -15.22 12.15
N PRO A 354 -14.15 -15.16 12.21
CA PRO A 354 -14.87 -14.26 13.10
C PRO A 354 -14.72 -14.72 14.56
N GLY A 355 -14.47 -13.78 15.45
CA GLY A 355 -14.63 -14.00 16.90
C GLY A 355 -16.10 -13.93 17.33
N ARG A 356 -16.35 -14.12 18.62
CA ARG A 356 -17.69 -14.15 19.23
C ARG A 356 -18.57 -12.92 18.96
N HIS A 357 -17.97 -11.78 18.64
CA HIS A 357 -18.68 -10.52 18.40
C HIS A 357 -19.21 -10.35 16.97
N LEU A 358 -18.86 -11.27 16.06
CA LEU A 358 -19.22 -11.16 14.65
C LEU A 358 -19.86 -12.45 14.15
N ARG A 359 -20.94 -12.29 13.38
CA ARG A 359 -21.58 -13.41 12.68
C ARG A 359 -21.73 -13.06 11.21
N LEU A 360 -21.50 -14.05 10.34
CA LEU A 360 -21.73 -13.87 8.92
C LEU A 360 -23.19 -13.50 8.66
N ARG A 361 -23.40 -12.46 7.86
CA ARG A 361 -24.73 -12.00 7.47
C ARG A 361 -25.50 -13.10 6.74
N SER A 362 -26.79 -13.22 7.05
CA SER A 362 -27.70 -14.17 6.38
C SER A 362 -28.29 -13.62 5.08
N ASP A 363 -28.23 -12.30 4.88
CA ASP A 363 -28.83 -11.55 3.76
C ASP A 363 -27.83 -11.19 2.65
N LEU A 364 -26.70 -11.90 2.58
CA LEU A 364 -25.69 -11.66 1.54
C LEU A 364 -26.25 -11.91 0.12
N PRO A 365 -25.81 -11.13 -0.88
CA PRO A 365 -26.26 -11.32 -2.26
C PRO A 365 -25.99 -12.72 -2.79
N THR A 366 -26.92 -13.23 -3.60
CA THR A 366 -26.84 -14.60 -4.16
C THR A 366 -26.33 -14.64 -5.61
N MET A 367 -26.45 -13.54 -6.35
CA MET A 367 -25.99 -13.41 -7.74
C MET A 367 -24.83 -12.43 -7.87
N TYR A 368 -23.91 -12.73 -8.77
CA TYR A 368 -22.71 -11.91 -9.06
C TYR A 368 -21.95 -11.47 -7.81
N PHE A 369 -21.90 -12.36 -6.82
CA PHE A 369 -21.25 -12.12 -5.55
C PHE A 369 -20.49 -13.36 -5.10
N GLU A 370 -19.20 -13.18 -4.81
CA GLU A 370 -18.36 -14.20 -4.22
C GLU A 370 -18.61 -14.31 -2.72
N LYS A 371 -19.25 -15.40 -2.29
CA LYS A 371 -19.52 -15.63 -0.86
C LYS A 371 -18.21 -15.68 -0.07
N PRO A 372 -18.10 -15.04 1.10
CA PRO A 372 -16.90 -15.15 1.92
C PRO A 372 -16.72 -16.58 2.44
N LEU A 373 -15.47 -17.04 2.50
CA LEU A 373 -15.11 -18.31 3.12
C LEU A 373 -14.86 -18.09 4.62
N VAL A 374 -15.69 -18.73 5.45
CA VAL A 374 -15.51 -18.81 6.90
C VAL A 374 -15.28 -20.28 7.23
N PRO A 375 -14.02 -20.77 7.23
CA PRO A 375 -13.75 -22.20 7.40
C PRO A 375 -13.67 -22.61 8.88
N GLN A 376 -13.46 -21.65 9.78
CA GLN A 376 -13.37 -21.84 11.23
C GLN A 376 -13.72 -20.52 11.93
N ALA A 377 -14.31 -20.59 13.12
CA ALA A 377 -14.37 -19.42 14.01
C ALA A 377 -12.98 -19.09 14.57
N ALA A 378 -12.77 -17.86 15.00
CA ALA A 378 -11.55 -17.51 15.71
C ALA A 378 -11.44 -18.28 17.04
N PRO A 379 -10.26 -18.80 17.40
CA PRO A 379 -10.03 -19.35 18.74
C PRO A 379 -10.16 -18.25 19.80
N GLU A 380 -10.54 -18.61 21.02
CA GLU A 380 -10.67 -17.66 22.13
C GLU A 380 -9.33 -17.30 22.81
N ASN A 381 -8.26 -18.00 22.49
CA ASN A 381 -6.94 -17.84 23.11
C ASN A 381 -6.12 -16.73 22.43
N ASP A 382 -5.24 -16.10 23.22
CA ASP A 382 -4.49 -14.91 22.78
C ASP A 382 -3.35 -15.22 21.79
N GLN A 383 -2.76 -16.43 21.83
CA GLN A 383 -1.66 -16.80 20.94
C GLN A 383 -2.10 -17.76 19.83
N ILE A 384 -2.14 -17.25 18.61
CA ILE A 384 -2.54 -18.00 17.41
C ILE A 384 -1.31 -18.57 16.70
N VAL A 385 -1.41 -19.84 16.32
CA VAL A 385 -0.49 -20.47 15.37
C VAL A 385 -1.21 -20.70 14.05
N LEU A 386 -0.58 -20.27 12.97
CA LEU A 386 -1.06 -20.47 11.61
C LEU A 386 -0.38 -21.69 11.02
N ARG A 387 -1.13 -22.79 10.89
CA ARG A 387 -0.68 -24.00 10.22
C ARG A 387 -0.71 -23.80 8.71
N ILE A 388 0.44 -23.86 8.05
CA ILE A 388 0.62 -23.52 6.63
C ILE A 388 1.12 -24.73 5.86
N ALA A 389 0.43 -25.05 4.76
CA ALA A 389 0.77 -26.15 3.87
C ALA A 389 2.03 -25.87 3.04
N HIS A 390 2.82 -26.91 2.79
CA HIS A 390 3.83 -26.92 1.73
C HIS A 390 3.24 -26.48 0.37
N MET A 391 4.05 -25.82 -0.46
CA MET A 391 3.80 -25.45 -1.86
C MET A 391 2.68 -24.43 -2.09
N THR A 392 1.47 -24.71 -1.61
CA THR A 392 0.31 -23.81 -1.77
C THR A 392 0.33 -22.65 -0.80
N HIS A 393 1.06 -22.77 0.31
CA HIS A 393 1.07 -21.86 1.45
C HIS A 393 -0.33 -21.53 2.00
N TYR A 394 -1.32 -22.40 1.80
CA TYR A 394 -2.63 -22.21 2.40
C TYR A 394 -2.53 -22.38 3.91
N ILE A 395 -3.16 -21.46 4.64
CA ILE A 395 -3.48 -21.67 6.05
C ILE A 395 -4.51 -22.81 6.13
N GLN A 396 -4.12 -23.94 6.70
CA GLN A 396 -4.96 -25.15 6.86
C GLN A 396 -5.73 -25.14 8.19
N ARG A 397 -5.20 -24.44 9.21
CA ARG A 397 -5.80 -24.38 10.55
C ARG A 397 -5.25 -23.21 11.36
N LEU A 398 -6.08 -22.65 12.24
CA LEU A 398 -5.61 -21.91 13.41
C LEU A 398 -5.50 -22.89 14.57
N VAL A 399 -4.28 -23.12 15.06
CA VAL A 399 -4.00 -24.03 16.18
C VAL A 399 -3.52 -23.27 17.41
N TYR A 400 -3.58 -23.94 18.56
CA TYR A 400 -3.12 -23.44 19.85
C TYR A 400 -1.82 -24.14 20.26
N LEU A 401 -0.96 -23.43 20.98
CA LEU A 401 0.23 -24.00 21.62
C LEU A 401 -0.10 -24.45 23.04
N GLU A 402 -0.31 -25.75 23.25
CA GLU A 402 -0.41 -26.31 24.61
C GLU A 402 0.88 -26.13 25.42
N ASN A 403 2.03 -26.07 24.73
CA ASN A 403 3.34 -25.88 25.34
C ASN A 403 4.22 -24.94 24.50
N PRO A 404 5.09 -24.13 25.13
CA PRO A 404 6.10 -23.36 24.41
C PRO A 404 6.99 -24.31 23.61
N GLN A 405 6.93 -24.23 22.29
CA GLN A 405 7.87 -24.94 21.41
C GLN A 405 8.91 -23.97 20.87
N SER A 406 10.03 -24.52 20.41
CA SER A 406 11.09 -23.72 19.80
C SER A 406 10.57 -23.03 18.53
N THR A 407 10.78 -21.72 18.47
CA THR A 407 10.50 -20.89 17.29
C THR A 407 11.79 -20.31 16.76
N ARG A 408 11.91 -20.23 15.44
CA ARG A 408 12.93 -19.41 14.78
C ARG A 408 12.52 -17.95 14.89
N ALA A 409 13.45 -17.11 15.33
CA ALA A 409 13.21 -15.68 15.39
C ALA A 409 13.07 -15.10 13.98
N MET A 410 12.19 -14.12 13.82
CA MET A 410 12.06 -13.32 12.62
C MET A 410 12.44 -11.89 12.91
N ALA A 411 13.10 -11.25 11.93
CA ALA A 411 13.21 -9.80 11.94
C ALA A 411 11.84 -9.17 11.66
N TRP A 412 11.70 -7.92 12.09
CA TRP A 412 10.47 -7.19 12.07
C TRP A 412 10.73 -5.88 11.33
N HIS A 413 9.97 -5.62 10.25
CA HIS A 413 10.20 -4.51 9.32
C HIS A 413 8.93 -3.73 9.00
N ASP A 414 9.03 -2.42 8.86
CA ASP A 414 7.89 -1.62 8.42
C ASP A 414 7.55 -1.97 6.96
N TYR A 415 6.27 -2.16 6.65
CA TYR A 415 5.84 -2.50 5.29
C TYR A 415 6.31 -1.48 4.25
N ASN A 416 6.49 -0.21 4.64
CA ASN A 416 6.95 0.84 3.74
C ASN A 416 8.38 0.64 3.24
N GLU A 417 9.20 -0.17 3.91
CA GLU A 417 10.54 -0.54 3.41
C GLU A 417 10.45 -1.20 2.03
N LEU A 418 9.39 -1.98 1.75
CA LEU A 418 9.17 -2.63 0.45
C LEU A 418 8.96 -1.63 -0.70
N ARG A 419 8.59 -0.38 -0.39
CA ARG A 419 8.34 0.69 -1.37
C ARG A 419 9.65 1.37 -1.80
N ALA A 420 10.76 1.13 -1.11
CA ALA A 420 12.07 1.67 -1.47
C ALA A 420 13.19 0.80 -0.87
N LEU A 421 13.33 -0.44 -1.36
CA LEU A 421 14.39 -1.33 -0.89
C LEU A 421 15.76 -0.91 -1.44
N PRO A 422 16.85 -1.10 -0.70
CA PRO A 422 18.20 -0.92 -1.21
C PRO A 422 18.44 -1.76 -2.48
N ALA A 423 19.09 -1.15 -3.47
CA ALA A 423 19.48 -1.75 -4.74
C ALA A 423 20.87 -1.27 -5.15
N ALA A 424 21.49 -1.92 -6.14
CA ALA A 424 22.86 -1.60 -6.58
C ALA A 424 23.06 -0.13 -6.97
N SER A 425 22.02 0.55 -7.46
CA SER A 425 22.04 1.94 -7.90
C SER A 425 21.11 2.86 -7.09
N GLY A 426 21.02 2.64 -5.76
CA GLY A 426 20.19 3.47 -4.87
C GLY A 426 19.06 2.65 -4.24
N HIS A 427 17.82 3.05 -4.47
CA HIS A 427 16.63 2.35 -3.98
C HIS A 427 15.70 1.96 -5.11
N ARG A 428 14.89 0.92 -4.88
CA ARG A 428 13.87 0.47 -5.81
C ARG A 428 12.68 -0.14 -5.07
N SER A 429 11.48 0.34 -5.37
CA SER A 429 10.23 -0.30 -4.97
C SER A 429 10.13 -1.71 -5.57
N ILE A 430 9.65 -2.68 -4.78
CA ILE A 430 9.27 -4.00 -5.34
C ILE A 430 8.02 -3.91 -6.23
N PHE A 431 7.22 -2.86 -6.06
CA PHE A 431 5.97 -2.61 -6.77
C PHE A 431 6.19 -1.65 -7.95
N ASN A 432 5.57 -1.95 -9.09
CA ASN A 432 5.47 -1.02 -10.21
C ASN A 432 4.32 0.01 -10.01
N ALA A 433 4.16 0.93 -10.96
CA ALA A 433 3.15 1.98 -10.92
C ALA A 433 1.68 1.50 -10.84
N ASN A 434 1.41 0.21 -11.13
CA ASN A 434 0.09 -0.40 -10.94
C ASN A 434 -0.06 -1.12 -9.59
N GLY A 435 0.95 -1.05 -8.71
CA GLY A 435 1.00 -1.75 -7.44
C GLY A 435 1.19 -3.26 -7.59
N ILE A 436 1.85 -3.71 -8.66
CA ILE A 436 2.15 -5.13 -8.90
C ILE A 436 3.65 -5.36 -8.70
N VAL A 437 4.01 -6.47 -8.05
CA VAL A 437 5.40 -6.93 -8.00
C VAL A 437 5.79 -7.50 -9.36
N SER A 438 6.70 -6.82 -10.05
CA SER A 438 7.12 -7.22 -11.40
C SER A 438 7.76 -8.62 -11.38
N GLY A 439 7.39 -9.49 -12.31
CA GLY A 439 7.87 -10.87 -12.36
C GLY A 439 7.06 -11.86 -11.51
N SER A 440 6.11 -11.39 -10.70
CA SER A 440 5.21 -12.26 -9.93
C SER A 440 3.98 -12.75 -10.69
N GLU A 441 3.89 -12.47 -12.00
CA GLU A 441 2.69 -12.77 -12.76
C GLU A 441 2.47 -14.28 -12.93
N ARG A 442 1.21 -14.70 -12.79
CA ARG A 442 0.79 -16.10 -12.89
C ARG A 442 0.02 -16.34 -14.18
N SER A 443 0.02 -17.59 -14.67
CA SER A 443 -0.64 -17.91 -15.94
C SER A 443 -2.17 -17.81 -15.87
N GLU A 444 -2.75 -17.90 -14.67
CA GLU A 444 -4.18 -17.64 -14.43
C GLU A 444 -4.65 -16.28 -14.99
N ARG A 445 -3.75 -15.28 -15.13
CA ARG A 445 -4.07 -13.99 -15.75
C ARG A 445 -4.64 -14.11 -17.17
N PHE A 446 -4.32 -15.18 -17.91
CA PHE A 446 -4.82 -15.39 -19.27
C PHE A 446 -6.21 -16.06 -19.30
N ILE A 447 -6.66 -16.60 -18.16
CA ILE A 447 -7.94 -17.29 -18.04
C ILE A 447 -8.94 -16.42 -17.28
N LEU A 448 -8.50 -15.75 -16.21
CA LEU A 448 -9.34 -14.98 -15.29
C LEU A 448 -9.45 -13.49 -15.65
N TRP A 449 -8.80 -13.03 -16.73
CA TRP A 449 -8.91 -11.64 -17.18
C TRP A 449 -10.36 -11.14 -17.39
N PRO A 450 -11.37 -11.95 -17.79
CA PRO A 450 -12.75 -11.47 -17.90
C PRO A 450 -13.34 -10.96 -16.59
N MET A 451 -12.75 -11.34 -15.44
CA MET A 451 -13.18 -10.88 -14.12
C MET A 451 -12.72 -9.44 -13.84
N GLY A 452 -11.93 -8.84 -14.74
CA GLY A 452 -11.44 -7.47 -14.63
C GLY A 452 -10.33 -7.29 -13.60
N VAL A 453 -9.72 -8.37 -13.10
CA VAL A 453 -8.60 -8.29 -12.16
C VAL A 453 -7.29 -8.19 -12.97
N ARG A 454 -6.65 -7.01 -12.92
CA ARG A 454 -5.37 -6.76 -13.62
C ARG A 454 -4.32 -7.77 -13.18
N SER A 455 -3.79 -8.58 -14.11
CA SER A 455 -2.76 -9.59 -13.82
C SER A 455 -3.13 -10.48 -12.61
N SER A 456 -4.22 -11.24 -12.74
CA SER A 456 -4.68 -12.16 -11.70
C SER A 456 -3.53 -13.06 -11.23
N GLY A 457 -3.43 -13.25 -9.91
CA GLY A 457 -2.35 -14.03 -9.29
C GLY A 457 -1.04 -13.30 -8.99
N ALA A 458 -0.81 -12.12 -9.58
CA ALA A 458 0.39 -11.34 -9.29
C ALA A 458 0.35 -10.73 -7.88
N MET A 459 1.50 -10.69 -7.20
CA MET A 459 1.65 -10.10 -5.86
C MET A 459 1.45 -8.59 -5.91
N ARG A 460 0.89 -8.01 -4.86
CA ARG A 460 0.37 -6.64 -4.88
C ARG A 460 0.82 -5.80 -3.72
N GLN A 461 0.81 -4.50 -3.95
CA GLN A 461 0.96 -3.49 -2.93
C GLN A 461 -0.30 -3.41 -2.06
N TRP A 462 -0.13 -3.08 -0.78
CA TRP A 462 -1.22 -2.63 0.09
C TRP A 462 -2.10 -1.58 -0.60
N GLY A 463 -3.41 -1.70 -0.43
CA GLY A 463 -4.41 -0.88 -1.12
C GLY A 463 -4.77 -1.33 -2.55
N LYS A 464 -4.15 -2.39 -3.09
CA LYS A 464 -4.40 -2.89 -4.47
C LYS A 464 -4.94 -4.31 -4.57
N HIS A 465 -5.31 -4.91 -3.44
CA HIS A 465 -5.79 -6.29 -3.36
C HIS A 465 -7.29 -6.37 -3.70
N ASN A 466 -7.62 -6.83 -4.91
CA ASN A 466 -8.94 -7.34 -5.24
C ASN A 466 -9.10 -8.73 -4.60
N THR A 467 -10.13 -8.94 -3.79
CA THR A 467 -10.34 -10.20 -3.06
C THR A 467 -11.57 -11.00 -3.51
N ALA A 468 -12.17 -10.59 -4.62
CA ALA A 468 -13.24 -11.33 -5.28
C ALA A 468 -13.05 -11.30 -6.79
N PHE A 469 -13.26 -12.43 -7.45
CA PHE A 469 -13.40 -12.51 -8.90
C PHE A 469 -14.85 -12.24 -9.34
N VAL A 470 -15.82 -12.66 -8.52
CA VAL A 470 -17.25 -12.47 -8.78
C VAL A 470 -17.78 -11.34 -7.90
N GLY A 471 -18.23 -10.25 -8.51
CA GLY A 471 -18.57 -9.00 -7.81
C GLY A 471 -17.39 -8.05 -7.77
N LYS A 472 -17.36 -7.15 -6.78
CA LYS A 472 -16.20 -6.29 -6.49
C LYS A 472 -15.96 -6.30 -4.99
N ARG A 473 -14.72 -6.52 -4.57
CA ARG A 473 -14.31 -6.47 -3.16
C ARG A 473 -12.82 -6.13 -3.08
N HIS A 474 -12.47 -5.27 -2.14
CA HIS A 474 -11.09 -4.85 -1.88
C HIS A 474 -10.72 -5.19 -0.44
N PHE A 475 -9.47 -5.59 -0.23
CA PHE A 475 -8.98 -5.93 1.11
C PHE A 475 -8.92 -4.71 2.04
N ASP A 476 -8.63 -3.53 1.48
CA ASP A 476 -8.54 -2.24 2.17
C ASP A 476 -9.87 -1.47 2.19
N ASP A 477 -10.98 -2.09 1.78
CA ASP A 477 -12.29 -1.45 1.85
C ASP A 477 -12.66 -1.20 3.32
N PRO A 478 -12.87 0.07 3.74
CA PRO A 478 -13.24 0.40 5.11
C PRO A 478 -14.49 -0.36 5.56
N ASN A 479 -15.43 -0.62 4.66
CA ASN A 479 -16.73 -1.19 4.98
C ASN A 479 -16.75 -2.71 4.75
N LEU A 480 -15.59 -3.34 4.50
CA LEU A 480 -15.51 -4.78 4.20
C LEU A 480 -16.20 -5.63 5.27
N ILE A 481 -15.91 -5.36 6.55
CA ILE A 481 -16.46 -6.15 7.66
C ILE A 481 -17.97 -5.96 7.77
N GLU A 482 -18.47 -4.72 7.83
CA GLU A 482 -19.91 -4.45 7.95
C GLU A 482 -20.72 -4.89 6.71
N SER A 483 -20.09 -4.97 5.54
CA SER A 483 -20.72 -5.50 4.33
C SER A 483 -20.92 -7.02 4.38
N LEU A 484 -20.18 -7.74 5.23
CA LEU A 484 -20.17 -9.20 5.29
C LEU A 484 -20.68 -9.79 6.61
N PHE A 485 -20.54 -9.06 7.72
CA PHE A 485 -20.78 -9.53 9.07
C PHE A 485 -21.67 -8.58 9.86
N ASP A 486 -22.54 -9.16 10.69
CA ASP A 486 -23.28 -8.46 11.72
C ASP A 486 -22.49 -8.48 13.03
N GLN A 487 -22.54 -7.37 13.75
CA GLN A 487 -22.12 -7.36 15.15
C GLN A 487 -23.19 -8.05 16.00
N VAL A 488 -22.77 -8.99 16.83
CA VAL A 488 -23.64 -9.73 17.76
C VAL A 488 -23.15 -9.57 19.19
N GLU A 489 -24.06 -9.71 20.14
CA GLU A 489 -23.66 -9.87 21.54
C GLU A 489 -22.97 -11.23 21.71
N PRO A 490 -21.83 -11.26 22.43
CA PRO A 490 -20.96 -12.43 22.54
C PRO A 490 -21.56 -13.61 23.31
#